data_AF-A0A7J9QYF4-F1
#
_entry.id   AF-A0A7J9QYF4-F1
#
_cell.length_a   1.000
_cell.length_b   1.000
_cell.length_c   1.000
_cell.angle_alpha   90.00
_cell.angle_beta   90.00
_cell.angle_gamma   90.00
#
_symmetry.space_group_name_H-M   'P 1'
#
loop_
_entity.id
_entity.type
_entity.pdbx_description
1 polymer ?
#
loop_
_entity_poly.entity_id
_entity_poly.type
_entity_poly.pdbx_seq_one_letter_code
_entity_poly.pdbx_strand_id
1 'polypeptide(L)'
;MRITNMSVPEIVRETITRNRSIFDCLKMDLINYTALAVKIQPEIERSLGNSINLNTIVVAIKRFADSLEVKEEVEEQLVLKNARLALTDGIVDIKFSMKDSQNIDPLTILDKFSKITTNYDFFRSSDTFRFLAEDLDDVREIFDAIPNRENIFSTGLAKIRISIPPNQNKSDVVSYVAEVLHDNGIELVNAFFSQDNIILILNERDSSKAYDVLHSAILRTA
;
A
#
# COMPACT_ATOMS: atom_id res chain seq x y z
N MET A 1 24.42 14.77 -13.69
CA MET A 1 23.45 15.63 -12.96
C MET A 1 22.58 16.29 -14.02
N ARG A 2 21.35 15.80 -14.26
CA ARG A 2 20.48 16.39 -15.29
C ARG A 2 19.82 17.62 -14.67
N ILE A 3 20.26 18.81 -15.08
CA ILE A 3 19.48 20.03 -14.89
C ILE A 3 18.36 19.94 -15.91
N THR A 4 17.22 19.40 -15.50
CA THR A 4 15.99 19.54 -16.28
C THR A 4 15.59 21.02 -16.19
N ASN A 5 15.58 21.72 -17.33
CA ASN A 5 15.07 23.09 -17.44
C ASN A 5 13.55 23.10 -17.21
N MET A 6 13.13 22.81 -15.99
CA MET A 6 11.72 22.85 -15.62
C MET A 6 11.34 24.28 -15.29
N SER A 7 10.19 24.70 -15.80
CA SER A 7 9.61 26.00 -15.51
C SER A 7 9.02 26.04 -14.09
N VAL A 8 8.83 27.24 -13.53
CA VAL A 8 8.21 27.42 -12.21
C VAL A 8 6.86 26.70 -12.10
N PRO A 9 5.93 26.77 -13.08
CA PRO A 9 4.67 26.02 -13.01
C PRO A 9 4.85 24.51 -12.97
N GLU A 10 5.83 23.95 -13.70
CA GLU A 10 6.09 22.51 -13.73
C GLU A 10 6.61 22.02 -12.39
N ILE A 11 7.56 22.74 -11.79
CA ILE A 11 8.07 22.39 -10.46
C ILE A 11 7.01 22.58 -9.38
N VAL A 12 6.21 23.66 -9.44
CA VAL A 12 5.07 23.84 -8.51
C VAL A 12 4.11 22.66 -8.59
N ARG A 13 3.74 22.24 -9.81
CA ARG A 13 2.90 21.07 -10.04
C ARG A 13 3.53 19.81 -9.46
N GLU A 14 4.81 19.55 -9.76
CA GLU A 14 5.51 18.36 -9.25
C GLU A 14 5.57 18.34 -7.72
N THR A 15 5.97 19.45 -7.09
CA THR A 15 6.06 19.58 -5.63
C THR A 15 4.71 19.34 -4.96
N ILE A 16 3.62 19.89 -5.51
CA ILE A 16 2.27 19.67 -5.00
C ILE A 16 1.83 18.23 -5.19
N THR A 17 1.99 17.67 -6.40
CA THR A 17 1.54 16.30 -6.72
C THR A 17 2.29 15.24 -5.92
N ARG A 18 3.56 15.50 -5.57
CA ARG A 18 4.35 14.60 -4.71
C ARG A 18 3.87 14.57 -3.26
N ASN A 19 3.16 15.60 -2.80
CA ASN A 19 2.59 15.66 -1.46
C ASN A 19 1.07 15.47 -1.52
N ARG A 20 0.64 14.21 -1.31
CA ARG A 20 -0.77 13.83 -1.49
C ARG A 20 -1.74 14.65 -0.64
N SER A 21 -1.41 14.90 0.64
CA SER A 21 -2.24 15.73 1.51
C SER A 21 -2.39 17.17 1.01
N ILE A 22 -1.33 17.77 0.46
CA ILE A 22 -1.42 19.11 -0.14
C ILE A 22 -2.25 19.06 -1.42
N PHE A 23 -2.05 18.05 -2.27
CA PHE A 23 -2.80 17.87 -3.51
C PHE A 23 -4.30 17.71 -3.25
N ASP A 24 -4.70 16.86 -2.31
CA ASP A 24 -6.11 16.63 -1.97
C ASP A 24 -6.74 17.89 -1.37
N CYS A 25 -6.06 18.58 -0.44
CA CYS A 25 -6.53 19.88 0.07
C CYS A 25 -6.64 20.96 -1.01
N LEU A 26 -5.76 20.95 -2.02
CA LEU A 26 -5.84 21.85 -3.16
C LEU A 26 -7.04 21.53 -4.06
N LYS A 27 -7.27 20.24 -4.33
CA LYS A 27 -8.39 19.74 -5.14
C LYS A 27 -9.75 19.99 -4.47
N MET A 28 -9.81 19.92 -3.15
CA MET A 28 -11.04 20.14 -2.36
C MET A 28 -11.30 21.63 -2.04
N ASP A 29 -10.49 22.55 -2.58
CA ASP A 29 -10.53 23.99 -2.27
C ASP A 29 -10.44 24.31 -0.76
N LEU A 30 -9.64 23.51 -0.02
CA LEU A 30 -9.45 23.65 1.43
C LEU A 30 -8.16 24.39 1.80
N ILE A 31 -7.35 24.78 0.82
CA ILE A 31 -6.00 25.31 1.05
C ILE A 31 -5.87 26.79 0.72
N ASN A 32 -5.21 27.54 1.60
CA ASN A 32 -4.83 28.92 1.33
C ASN A 32 -3.58 28.95 0.42
N TYR A 33 -3.72 29.45 -0.82
CA TYR A 33 -2.64 29.43 -1.81
C TYR A 33 -1.41 30.25 -1.39
N THR A 34 -1.60 31.36 -0.68
CA THR A 34 -0.49 32.16 -0.18
C THR A 34 0.29 31.42 0.90
N ALA A 35 -0.41 30.79 1.85
CA ALA A 35 0.23 29.99 2.88
C ALA A 35 0.97 28.77 2.29
N LEU A 36 0.36 28.12 1.29
CA LEU A 36 1.02 27.04 0.56
C LEU A 36 2.28 27.54 -0.15
N ALA A 37 2.21 28.68 -0.85
CA ALA A 37 3.35 29.26 -1.56
C ALA A 37 4.54 29.52 -0.62
N VAL A 38 4.29 30.12 0.55
CA VAL A 38 5.33 30.34 1.57
C VAL A 38 5.96 29.02 2.02
N LYS A 39 5.15 27.98 2.19
CA LYS A 39 5.63 26.66 2.62
C LYS A 39 6.49 25.96 1.59
N ILE A 40 6.13 26.03 0.29
CA ILE A 40 6.84 25.31 -0.78
C ILE A 40 7.96 26.12 -1.42
N GLN A 41 7.98 27.44 -1.27
CA GLN A 41 9.00 28.31 -1.87
C GLN A 41 10.45 27.88 -1.60
N PRO A 42 10.86 27.52 -0.37
CA PRO A 42 12.25 27.10 -0.13
C PRO A 42 12.66 25.84 -0.90
N GLU A 43 11.71 24.95 -1.18
CA GLU A 43 11.95 23.76 -1.98
C GLU A 43 12.08 24.10 -3.47
N ILE A 44 11.18 24.94 -3.98
CA ILE A 44 11.18 25.37 -5.38
C ILE A 44 12.46 26.12 -5.73
N GLU A 45 12.87 27.07 -4.87
CA GLU A 45 14.11 27.84 -5.07
C GLU A 45 15.35 26.94 -5.04
N ARG A 46 15.36 25.90 -4.19
CA ARG A 46 16.44 24.92 -4.13
C ARG A 46 16.53 24.09 -5.41
N SER A 47 15.39 23.69 -5.98
CA SER A 47 15.32 22.94 -7.24
C SER A 47 15.75 23.77 -8.45
N LEU A 48 15.44 25.07 -8.47
CA LEU A 48 15.76 25.99 -9.58
C LEU A 48 17.09 26.71 -9.43
N GLY A 49 17.70 26.67 -8.24
CA GLY A 49 18.96 27.35 -7.94
C GLY A 49 18.87 28.88 -7.93
N ASN A 50 17.67 29.45 -7.91
CA ASN A 50 17.43 30.90 -7.97
C ASN A 50 16.26 31.30 -7.06
N SER A 51 16.30 32.53 -6.54
CA SER A 51 15.16 33.09 -5.80
C SER A 51 14.00 33.42 -6.74
N ILE A 52 12.78 33.17 -6.28
CA ILE A 52 11.55 33.36 -7.05
C ILE A 52 10.61 34.24 -6.25
N ASN A 53 9.94 35.15 -6.94
CA ASN A 53 8.92 35.98 -6.32
C ASN A 53 7.75 35.10 -5.83
N LEU A 54 7.36 35.26 -4.55
CA LEU A 54 6.26 34.53 -3.94
C LEU A 54 4.98 34.59 -4.79
N ASN A 55 4.66 35.74 -5.38
CA ASN A 55 3.46 35.90 -6.22
C ASN A 55 3.51 35.03 -7.48
N THR A 56 4.69 34.77 -8.04
CA THR A 56 4.84 33.86 -9.17
C THR A 56 4.43 32.44 -8.78
N ILE A 57 4.76 32.02 -7.56
CA ILE A 57 4.37 30.71 -7.02
C ILE A 57 2.87 30.68 -6.75
N VAL A 58 2.30 31.72 -6.14
CA VAL A 58 0.85 31.82 -5.90
C VAL A 58 0.07 31.72 -7.20
N VAL A 59 0.49 32.43 -8.25
CA VAL A 59 -0.16 32.36 -9.57
C VAL A 59 -0.01 30.98 -10.19
N ALA A 60 1.15 30.32 -10.03
CA ALA A 60 1.35 28.95 -10.52
C ALA A 60 0.44 27.94 -9.78
N ILE A 61 0.33 28.05 -8.45
CA ILE A 61 -0.59 27.24 -7.63
C ILE A 61 -2.03 27.45 -8.10
N LYS A 62 -2.47 28.71 -8.21
CA LYS A 62 -3.84 29.04 -8.63
C LYS A 62 -4.13 28.49 -10.02
N ARG A 63 -3.26 28.71 -11.00
CA ARG A 63 -3.44 28.16 -12.35
C ARG A 63 -3.48 26.64 -12.36
N PHE A 64 -2.75 25.99 -11.47
CA PHE A 64 -2.82 24.55 -11.31
C PHE A 64 -4.16 24.13 -10.70
N ALA A 65 -4.60 24.76 -9.62
CA ALA A 65 -5.92 24.53 -9.02
C ALA A 65 -7.07 24.75 -10.03
N ASP A 66 -7.08 25.89 -10.73
CA ASP A 66 -8.05 26.20 -11.78
C ASP A 66 -8.03 25.13 -12.89
N SER A 67 -6.86 24.55 -13.20
CA SER A 67 -6.76 23.46 -14.17
C SER A 67 -7.30 22.12 -13.68
N LEU A 68 -7.40 21.93 -12.36
CA LEU A 68 -8.08 20.79 -11.73
C LEU A 68 -9.61 21.00 -11.69
N GLU A 69 -10.08 22.25 -11.70
CA GLU A 69 -11.52 22.59 -11.78
C GLU A 69 -12.07 22.54 -13.22
N VAL A 70 -11.28 22.96 -14.22
CA VAL A 70 -11.74 23.21 -15.60
C VAL A 70 -11.51 22.03 -16.55
N LYS A 71 -10.86 20.95 -16.11
CA LYS A 71 -10.77 19.71 -16.90
C LYS A 71 -10.95 18.52 -15.98
N GLU A 72 -11.84 17.65 -16.44
CA GLU A 72 -12.32 16.44 -15.78
C GLU A 72 -13.42 16.82 -14.76
N GLU A 73 -14.72 16.68 -15.07
CA GLU A 73 -15.37 15.38 -14.80
C GLU A 73 -14.26 14.36 -14.57
N VAL A 74 -13.69 14.38 -13.36
CA VAL A 74 -12.77 13.37 -12.93
C VAL A 74 -13.61 12.13 -13.10
N GLU A 75 -13.45 11.42 -14.23
CA GLU A 75 -13.53 9.99 -14.23
C GLU A 75 -12.65 9.67 -13.04
N GLU A 76 -13.27 9.48 -11.87
CA GLU A 76 -12.60 9.03 -10.66
C GLU A 76 -11.74 7.92 -11.17
N GLN A 77 -10.42 8.19 -11.34
CA GLN A 77 -9.59 7.22 -12.03
C GLN A 77 -9.68 6.03 -11.13
N LEU A 78 -10.39 5.04 -11.64
CA LEU A 78 -11.05 4.06 -10.84
C LEU A 78 -9.93 3.22 -10.22
N VAL A 79 -9.47 3.61 -9.03
CA VAL A 79 -8.13 3.21 -8.55
C VAL A 79 -8.07 1.69 -8.45
N LEU A 80 -9.20 1.04 -8.13
CA LEU A 80 -9.32 -0.41 -8.07
C LEU A 80 -10.18 -0.99 -9.20
N LYS A 81 -10.30 -0.31 -10.35
CA LYS A 81 -11.10 -0.81 -11.49
C LYS A 81 -10.73 -2.25 -11.83
N ASN A 82 -11.73 -3.13 -11.89
CA ASN A 82 -11.54 -4.56 -12.20
C ASN A 82 -10.59 -5.32 -11.25
N ALA A 83 -10.22 -4.75 -10.10
CA ALA A 83 -9.51 -5.49 -9.07
C ALA A 83 -10.40 -6.62 -8.54
N ARG A 84 -9.78 -7.74 -8.18
CA ARG A 84 -10.51 -8.90 -7.63
C ARG A 84 -10.13 -9.10 -6.18
N LEU A 85 -11.13 -9.31 -5.32
CA LEU A 85 -10.94 -9.60 -3.91
C LEU A 85 -11.19 -11.09 -3.63
N ALA A 86 -10.31 -11.69 -2.86
CA ALA A 86 -10.52 -13.00 -2.26
C ALA A 86 -10.26 -12.91 -0.75
N LEU A 87 -11.21 -13.39 0.05
CA LEU A 87 -11.08 -13.54 1.50
C LEU A 87 -10.82 -15.02 1.82
N THR A 88 -9.88 -15.27 2.72
CA THR A 88 -9.60 -16.59 3.28
C THR A 88 -9.50 -16.43 4.79
N ASP A 89 -10.45 -17.01 5.52
CA ASP A 89 -10.39 -17.09 6.99
C ASP A 89 -9.55 -18.29 7.44
N GLY A 90 -9.31 -18.44 8.74
CA GLY A 90 -8.54 -19.57 9.28
C GLY A 90 -7.09 -19.57 8.85
N ILE A 91 -6.46 -18.40 8.75
CA ILE A 91 -5.06 -18.25 8.38
C ILE A 91 -4.18 -18.32 9.63
N VAL A 92 -3.05 -19.01 9.48
CA VAL A 92 -1.94 -18.99 10.41
C VAL A 92 -0.74 -18.27 9.80
N ASP A 93 -0.16 -17.36 10.59
CA ASP A 93 1.06 -16.65 10.25
C ASP A 93 2.23 -17.27 11.03
N ILE A 94 3.14 -17.90 10.29
CA ILE A 94 4.24 -18.66 10.84
C ILE A 94 5.53 -17.89 10.61
N LYS A 95 6.16 -17.39 11.67
CA LYS A 95 7.35 -16.54 11.60
C LYS A 95 8.49 -17.10 12.44
N PHE A 96 9.63 -17.35 11.81
CA PHE A 96 10.83 -17.84 12.48
C PHE A 96 12.11 -17.28 11.83
N SER A 97 13.22 -17.26 12.57
CA SER A 97 14.54 -16.90 12.06
C SER A 97 15.43 -18.12 11.82
N MET A 98 16.59 -17.92 11.17
CA MET A 98 17.64 -18.95 11.08
C MET A 98 18.07 -19.49 12.46
N LYS A 99 18.04 -18.65 13.50
CA LYS A 99 18.38 -19.06 14.86
C LYS A 99 17.30 -19.95 15.47
N ASP A 100 16.04 -19.55 15.31
CA ASP A 100 14.88 -20.27 15.87
C ASP A 100 14.77 -21.67 15.24
N SER A 101 15.05 -21.76 13.94
CA SER A 101 15.00 -23.01 13.16
C SER A 101 16.20 -23.94 13.37
N GLN A 102 17.17 -23.63 14.25
CA GLN A 102 18.43 -24.38 14.38
C GLN A 102 19.14 -24.65 13.02
N ASN A 103 19.06 -23.69 12.10
CA ASN A 103 19.57 -23.82 10.72
C ASN A 103 18.88 -24.92 9.88
N ILE A 104 17.63 -25.31 10.19
CA ILE A 104 16.80 -26.04 9.23
C ILE A 104 16.74 -25.22 7.95
N ASP A 105 17.09 -25.85 6.83
CA ASP A 105 17.05 -25.21 5.53
C ASP A 105 15.60 -24.84 5.16
N PRO A 106 15.27 -23.56 4.91
CA PRO A 106 13.96 -23.14 4.44
C PRO A 106 13.47 -23.89 3.19
N LEU A 107 14.38 -24.40 2.36
CA LEU A 107 14.03 -25.24 1.20
C LEU A 107 13.37 -26.57 1.62
N THR A 108 13.77 -27.13 2.77
CA THR A 108 13.14 -28.35 3.31
C THR A 108 11.71 -28.06 3.75
N ILE A 109 11.48 -26.89 4.33
CA ILE A 109 10.14 -26.45 4.75
C ILE A 109 9.27 -26.21 3.51
N LEU A 110 9.80 -25.53 2.48
CA LEU A 110 9.10 -25.32 1.21
C LEU A 110 8.74 -26.63 0.50
N ASP A 111 9.65 -27.62 0.48
CA ASP A 111 9.38 -28.95 -0.08
C ASP A 111 8.22 -29.64 0.66
N LYS A 112 8.20 -29.59 2.00
CA LYS A 112 7.09 -30.12 2.81
C LYS A 112 5.76 -29.42 2.49
N PHE A 113 5.75 -28.08 2.43
CA PHE A 113 4.55 -27.34 2.03
C PHE A 113 4.04 -27.79 0.67
N SER A 114 4.92 -27.92 -0.34
CA SER A 114 4.53 -28.32 -1.69
C SER A 114 3.82 -29.69 -1.78
N LYS A 115 4.04 -30.56 -0.79
CA LYS A 115 3.39 -31.88 -0.67
C LYS A 115 2.04 -31.85 0.03
N ILE A 116 1.78 -30.83 0.83
CA ILE A 116 0.56 -30.67 1.65
C ILE A 116 -0.42 -29.72 0.96
N THR A 117 0.05 -28.56 0.51
CA THR A 117 -0.78 -27.53 -0.11
C THR A 117 0.02 -26.63 -1.05
N THR A 118 -0.63 -26.17 -2.11
CA THR A 118 -0.08 -25.12 -2.97
C THR A 118 -0.59 -23.73 -2.57
N ASN A 119 -1.53 -23.65 -1.62
CA ASN A 119 -2.14 -22.40 -1.16
C ASN A 119 -1.40 -21.83 0.06
N TYR A 120 -0.15 -21.41 -0.13
CA TYR A 120 0.61 -20.70 0.90
C TYR A 120 1.38 -19.52 0.28
N ASP A 121 1.63 -18.51 1.10
CA ASP A 121 2.50 -17.40 0.75
C ASP A 121 3.80 -17.52 1.55
N PHE A 122 4.95 -17.34 0.90
CA PHE A 122 6.28 -17.40 1.53
C PHE A 122 7.02 -16.09 1.35
N PHE A 123 7.50 -15.53 2.46
CA PHE A 123 8.29 -14.31 2.48
C PHE A 123 9.60 -14.55 3.19
N ARG A 124 10.69 -14.08 2.58
CA ARG A 124 12.00 -13.99 3.22
C ARG A 124 12.39 -12.53 3.38
N SER A 125 12.63 -12.13 4.62
CA SER A 125 13.17 -10.82 4.97
C SER A 125 14.47 -11.02 5.75
N SER A 126 15.60 -10.92 5.06
CA SER A 126 16.93 -11.18 5.61
C SER A 126 17.06 -12.62 6.17
N ASP A 127 17.18 -12.75 7.49
CA ASP A 127 17.30 -14.00 8.25
C ASP A 127 15.97 -14.50 8.83
N THR A 128 14.88 -13.77 8.57
CA THR A 128 13.52 -14.10 9.00
C THR A 128 12.73 -14.67 7.82
N PHE A 129 12.02 -15.75 8.10
CA PHE A 129 11.13 -16.44 7.17
C PHE A 129 9.71 -16.36 7.70
N ARG A 130 8.78 -16.19 6.77
CA ARG A 130 7.36 -16.15 7.07
C ARG A 130 6.57 -17.00 6.09
N PHE A 131 5.68 -17.83 6.61
CA PHE A 131 4.67 -18.56 5.84
C PHE A 131 3.28 -18.09 6.27
N LEU A 132 2.41 -17.84 5.30
CA LEU A 132 0.99 -17.62 5.53
C LEU A 132 0.24 -18.77 4.85
N ALA A 133 -0.51 -19.54 5.61
CA ALA A 133 -1.25 -20.69 5.11
C ALA A 133 -2.56 -20.85 5.88
N GLU A 134 -3.45 -21.70 5.38
CA GLU A 134 -4.60 -22.16 6.16
C GLU A 134 -4.09 -22.95 7.38
N ASP A 135 -4.77 -22.77 8.51
CA ASP A 135 -4.42 -23.35 9.80
C ASP A 135 -4.87 -24.81 9.88
N LEU A 136 -4.11 -25.67 9.19
CA LEU A 136 -4.33 -27.12 9.12
C LEU A 136 -3.33 -27.86 10.00
N ASP A 137 -3.73 -29.00 10.56
CA ASP A 137 -2.85 -29.84 11.39
C ASP A 137 -1.60 -30.27 10.62
N ASP A 138 -1.73 -30.74 9.38
CA ASP A 138 -0.60 -31.12 8.52
C ASP A 138 0.38 -29.95 8.29
N VAL A 139 -0.12 -28.70 8.20
CA VAL A 139 0.72 -27.50 8.06
C VAL A 139 1.51 -27.24 9.34
N ARG A 140 0.89 -27.44 10.51
CA ARG A 140 1.55 -27.30 11.81
C ARG A 140 2.65 -28.34 11.99
N GLU A 141 2.40 -29.59 11.58
CA GLU A 141 3.35 -30.72 11.68
C GLU A 141 4.68 -30.48 10.94
N ILE A 142 4.68 -29.63 9.89
CA ILE A 142 5.90 -29.24 9.17
C ILE A 142 6.98 -28.71 10.12
N PHE A 143 6.56 -28.01 11.17
CA PHE A 143 7.40 -27.26 12.10
C PHE A 143 7.66 -27.97 13.43
N ASP A 144 7.29 -29.25 13.56
CA ASP A 144 7.48 -30.03 14.79
C ASP A 144 8.93 -30.16 15.24
N ALA A 145 9.86 -30.11 14.28
CA ALA A 145 11.29 -30.15 14.55
C ALA A 145 11.84 -28.81 15.09
N ILE A 146 11.06 -27.73 15.07
CA ILE A 146 11.48 -26.41 15.56
C ILE A 146 11.23 -26.31 17.08
N PRO A 147 12.25 -25.97 17.89
CA PRO A 147 12.06 -25.71 19.33
C PRO A 147 11.15 -24.52 19.57
N ASN A 148 10.38 -24.55 20.67
CA ASN A 148 9.46 -23.47 21.04
C ASN A 148 8.48 -23.11 19.91
N ARG A 149 8.03 -24.12 19.14
CA ARG A 149 7.19 -23.93 17.96
C ARG A 149 5.95 -23.07 18.22
N GLU A 150 5.38 -23.09 19.43
CA GLU A 150 4.20 -22.27 19.75
C GLU A 150 4.44 -20.77 19.55
N ASN A 151 5.68 -20.29 19.77
CA ASN A 151 6.04 -18.88 19.63
C ASN A 151 6.19 -18.43 18.17
N ILE A 152 6.25 -19.35 17.22
CA ILE A 152 6.37 -19.02 15.79
C ILE A 152 5.01 -18.93 15.10
N PHE A 153 3.92 -19.40 15.73
CA PHE A 153 2.57 -19.35 15.16
C PHE A 153 1.79 -18.15 15.69
N SER A 154 1.10 -17.44 14.80
CA SER A 154 0.05 -16.47 15.10
C SER A 154 -1.24 -16.90 14.40
N THR A 155 -2.25 -17.25 15.17
CA THR A 155 -3.53 -17.84 14.70
C THR A 155 -4.67 -16.84 14.83
N GLY A 156 -5.87 -17.22 14.35
CA GLY A 156 -7.05 -16.36 14.38
C GLY A 156 -6.95 -15.19 13.40
N LEU A 157 -6.25 -15.41 12.29
CA LEU A 157 -6.03 -14.42 11.24
C LEU A 157 -6.88 -14.72 10.01
N ALA A 158 -7.13 -13.68 9.23
CA ALA A 158 -7.72 -13.79 7.91
C ALA A 158 -6.84 -13.08 6.89
N LYS A 159 -6.92 -13.54 5.64
CA LYS A 159 -6.18 -13.01 4.49
C LYS A 159 -7.16 -12.43 3.48
N ILE A 160 -6.99 -11.16 3.13
CA ILE A 160 -7.63 -10.56 1.95
C ILE A 160 -6.57 -10.37 0.88
N ARG A 161 -6.77 -11.02 -0.28
CA ARG A 161 -5.97 -10.80 -1.49
C ARG A 161 -6.72 -9.88 -2.44
N ILE A 162 -6.07 -8.79 -2.84
CA ILE A 162 -6.53 -7.87 -3.88
C ILE A 162 -5.67 -8.09 -5.13
N SER A 163 -6.20 -8.71 -6.16
CA SER A 163 -5.49 -8.86 -7.45
C SER A 163 -5.71 -7.64 -8.33
N ILE A 164 -4.62 -6.98 -8.71
CA ILE A 164 -4.59 -5.72 -9.44
C ILE A 164 -4.34 -6.01 -10.94
N PRO A 165 -5.16 -5.48 -11.86
CA PRO A 165 -4.97 -5.70 -13.29
C PRO A 165 -3.70 -4.99 -13.82
N PRO A 166 -3.11 -5.50 -14.91
CA PRO A 166 -2.00 -4.83 -15.56
C PRO A 166 -2.45 -3.44 -16.07
N ASN A 167 -1.57 -2.44 -15.94
CA ASN A 167 -1.75 -1.03 -16.35
C ASN A 167 -2.37 -0.06 -15.33
N GLN A 168 -2.50 -0.41 -14.05
CA GLN A 168 -2.86 0.56 -13.01
C GLN A 168 -1.67 1.25 -12.34
N ASN A 169 -1.89 2.49 -11.87
CA ASN A 169 -0.87 3.21 -11.10
C ASN A 169 -0.76 2.61 -9.69
N LYS A 170 0.35 1.90 -9.46
CA LYS A 170 0.57 1.07 -8.26
C LYS A 170 0.62 1.89 -6.98
N SER A 171 1.27 3.07 -7.01
CA SER A 171 1.39 3.92 -5.83
C SER A 171 0.03 4.48 -5.39
N ASP A 172 -0.86 4.75 -6.35
CA ASP A 172 -2.21 5.22 -6.08
C ASP A 172 -3.04 4.09 -5.47
N VAL A 173 -2.94 2.87 -6.01
CA VAL A 173 -3.63 1.69 -5.46
C VAL A 173 -3.25 1.43 -4.01
N VAL A 174 -1.95 1.42 -3.69
CA VAL A 174 -1.48 1.20 -2.32
C VAL A 174 -2.00 2.28 -1.37
N SER A 175 -1.88 3.55 -1.78
CA SER A 175 -2.33 4.68 -0.96
C SER A 175 -3.83 4.64 -0.72
N TYR A 176 -4.61 4.35 -1.76
CA TYR A 176 -6.06 4.26 -1.69
C TYR A 176 -6.54 3.11 -0.81
N VAL A 177 -5.94 1.92 -0.95
CA VAL A 177 -6.28 0.78 -0.07
C VAL A 177 -5.97 1.12 1.39
N ALA A 178 -4.83 1.76 1.67
CA ALA A 178 -4.49 2.18 3.03
C ALA A 178 -5.48 3.21 3.60
N GLU A 179 -5.88 4.21 2.79
CA GLU A 179 -6.88 5.22 3.15
C GLU A 179 -8.24 4.59 3.46
N VAL A 180 -8.75 3.75 2.55
CA VAL A 180 -10.04 3.06 2.71
C VAL A 180 -10.08 2.25 4.01
N LEU A 181 -8.99 1.55 4.35
CA LEU A 181 -8.90 0.79 5.60
C LEU A 181 -8.85 1.73 6.82
N HIS A 182 -8.04 2.79 6.76
CA HIS A 182 -7.87 3.76 7.84
C HIS A 182 -9.18 4.48 8.18
N ASP A 183 -9.88 5.01 7.17
CA ASP A 183 -11.13 5.76 7.33
C ASP A 183 -12.24 4.91 7.94
N ASN A 184 -12.17 3.60 7.74
CA ASN A 184 -13.13 2.65 8.30
C ASN A 184 -12.66 2.02 9.62
N GLY A 185 -11.53 2.48 10.17
CA GLY A 185 -10.97 2.02 11.44
C GLY A 185 -10.58 0.54 11.42
N ILE A 186 -10.08 0.06 10.28
CA ILE A 186 -9.62 -1.32 10.12
C ILE A 186 -8.11 -1.37 10.40
N GLU A 187 -7.73 -2.10 11.45
CA GLU A 187 -6.33 -2.30 11.82
C GLU A 187 -5.77 -3.55 11.14
N LEU A 188 -4.62 -3.38 10.49
CA LEU A 188 -3.90 -4.48 9.83
C LEU A 188 -2.95 -5.16 10.81
N VAL A 189 -2.93 -6.49 10.82
CA VAL A 189 -1.86 -7.26 11.45
C VAL A 189 -0.60 -7.21 10.58
N ASN A 190 -0.77 -7.32 9.26
CA ASN A 190 0.32 -7.19 8.29
C ASN A 190 -0.19 -6.85 6.89
N ALA A 191 0.69 -6.37 6.02
CA ALA A 191 0.37 -6.13 4.62
C ALA A 191 1.60 -6.33 3.71
N PHE A 192 1.37 -6.94 2.54
CA PHE A 192 2.36 -7.16 1.51
C PHE A 192 1.86 -6.58 0.20
N PHE A 193 2.67 -5.73 -0.41
CA PHE A 193 2.33 -5.06 -1.66
C PHE A 193 3.26 -5.57 -2.76
N SER A 194 2.70 -6.20 -3.79
CA SER A 194 3.41 -6.58 -5.01
C SER A 194 2.88 -5.80 -6.21
N GLN A 195 3.38 -6.12 -7.41
CA GLN A 195 2.95 -5.43 -8.64
C GLN A 195 1.54 -5.81 -9.09
N ASP A 196 1.11 -7.00 -8.72
CA ASP A 196 -0.06 -7.72 -9.22
C ASP A 196 -1.03 -8.08 -8.08
N ASN A 197 -0.59 -8.03 -6.83
CA ASN A 197 -1.42 -8.37 -5.68
C ASN A 197 -1.12 -7.48 -4.47
N ILE A 198 -2.14 -7.24 -3.65
CA ILE A 198 -1.99 -6.79 -2.27
C ILE A 198 -2.51 -7.92 -1.38
N ILE A 199 -1.71 -8.31 -0.39
CA ILE A 199 -2.09 -9.31 0.61
C ILE A 199 -2.20 -8.58 1.94
N LEU A 200 -3.41 -8.54 2.49
CA LEU A 200 -3.72 -7.97 3.79
C LEU A 200 -3.95 -9.09 4.79
N ILE A 201 -3.33 -9.00 5.96
CA ILE A 201 -3.52 -9.91 7.07
C ILE A 201 -4.18 -9.15 8.21
N LEU A 202 -5.29 -9.70 8.69
CA LEU A 202 -6.21 -9.10 9.64
C LEU A 202 -6.49 -10.10 10.75
N ASN A 203 -7.00 -9.62 11.90
CA ASN A 203 -7.68 -10.52 12.82
C ASN A 203 -8.99 -11.00 12.16
N GLU A 204 -9.37 -12.27 12.36
CA GLU A 204 -10.61 -12.82 11.77
C GLU A 204 -11.85 -11.99 12.09
N ARG A 205 -11.94 -11.46 13.32
CA ARG A 205 -13.07 -10.61 13.75
C ARG A 205 -13.28 -9.36 12.88
N ASP A 206 -12.22 -8.88 12.24
CA ASP A 206 -12.21 -7.65 11.43
C ASP A 206 -12.32 -7.96 9.92
N SER A 207 -12.25 -9.24 9.53
CA SER A 207 -12.10 -9.67 8.12
C SER A 207 -13.31 -9.36 7.25
N SER A 208 -14.52 -9.64 7.74
CA SER A 208 -15.76 -9.41 6.99
C SER A 208 -15.98 -7.92 6.72
N LYS A 209 -15.83 -7.08 7.76
CA LYS A 209 -15.96 -5.63 7.62
C LYS A 209 -14.93 -5.08 6.64
N ALA A 210 -13.69 -5.55 6.71
CA ALA A 210 -12.63 -5.13 5.79
C ALA A 210 -12.93 -5.52 4.35
N TYR A 211 -13.42 -6.74 4.13
CA TYR A 211 -13.82 -7.20 2.80
C TYR A 211 -14.93 -6.33 2.22
N ASP A 212 -15.99 -6.07 2.99
CA ASP A 212 -17.15 -5.30 2.51
C ASP A 212 -16.78 -3.86 2.12
N VAL A 213 -15.94 -3.21 2.95
CA VAL A 213 -15.46 -1.85 2.70
C VAL A 213 -14.60 -1.79 1.44
N LEU A 214 -13.66 -2.71 1.28
CA LEU A 214 -12.80 -2.79 0.10
C LEU A 214 -13.61 -3.16 -1.16
N HIS A 215 -14.56 -4.08 -1.04
CA HIS A 215 -15.42 -4.48 -2.15
C HIS A 215 -16.30 -3.32 -2.61
N SER A 216 -16.87 -2.56 -1.67
CA SER A 216 -17.63 -1.35 -1.96
C SER A 216 -16.77 -0.27 -2.62
N ALA A 217 -15.49 -0.15 -2.24
CA ALA A 217 -14.55 0.76 -2.88
C ALA A 217 -14.26 0.37 -4.34
N ILE A 218 -14.18 -0.93 -4.65
CA ILE A 218 -14.06 -1.43 -6.03
C ILE A 218 -15.31 -1.14 -6.85
N LEU A 219 -16.51 -1.35 -6.30
CA LEU A 219 -17.78 -1.12 -7.01
C LEU A 219 -18.08 0.35 -7.25
N ARG A 220 -17.71 1.24 -6.31
CA ARG A 220 -17.77 2.69 -6.51
C ARG A 220 -16.75 3.15 -7.56
N THR A 221 -15.68 2.38 -7.72
CA THR A 221 -14.66 2.59 -8.75
C THR A 221 -14.82 1.64 -9.94
N ALA A 222 -16.03 1.28 -10.39
CA ALA A 222 -16.26 0.41 -11.55
C ALA A 222 -17.15 1.09 -12.59
#